data_AF-A0A3D3LST4-F1
#
_entry.id   AF-A0A3D3LST4-F1
#
_cell.length_a   1.000
_cell.length_b   1.000
_cell.length_c   1.000
_cell.angle_alpha   90.00
_cell.angle_beta   90.00
_cell.angle_gamma   90.00
#
_symmetry.space_group_name_H-M   'P 1'
#
loop_
_entity.id
_entity.type
_entity.pdbx_description
1 polymer ?
#
loop_
_entity_poly.entity_id
_entity_poly.type
_entity_poly.pdbx_seq_one_letter_code
_entity_poly.pdbx_strand_id
1 'polypeptide(L)'
;MVKPSLYDTICAIATPPGEGGIAVIRISGQDSFNVINKIFFRNNKRIDSHSISSDDANKIIYGFIFDNEILIDEVLISVFKSPNSFTGEDIIEISCHGGFFIANKIITLLNKLNIRI
;
A
#
# COMPACT_ATOMS: atom_id res chain seq x y z
N MET A 1 -19.20 1.29 -18.00
CA MET A 1 -18.46 2.39 -17.34
C MET A 1 -19.09 2.59 -15.98
N VAL A 2 -18.46 2.12 -14.90
CA VAL A 2 -18.97 2.34 -13.54
C VAL A 2 -18.72 3.80 -13.20
N LYS A 3 -19.75 4.52 -12.74
CA LYS A 3 -19.61 5.90 -12.26
C LYS A 3 -18.67 5.87 -11.04
N PRO A 4 -17.65 6.74 -10.97
CA PRO A 4 -16.79 6.80 -9.79
C PRO A 4 -17.65 7.15 -8.57
N SER A 5 -17.53 6.36 -7.51
CA SER A 5 -18.12 6.68 -6.22
C SER A 5 -17.21 7.69 -5.52
N LEU A 6 -17.79 8.66 -4.81
CA LEU A 6 -17.02 9.58 -3.95
C LEU A 6 -16.26 8.87 -2.82
N TYR A 7 -16.56 7.58 -2.57
CA TYR A 7 -16.03 6.80 -1.45
C TYR A 7 -15.21 5.58 -1.90
N ASP A 8 -14.78 5.54 -3.17
CA ASP A 8 -13.89 4.46 -3.63
C ASP A 8 -12.51 4.58 -2.98
N THR A 9 -11.97 3.45 -2.53
CA THR A 9 -10.56 3.39 -2.12
C THR A 9 -9.66 3.55 -3.35
N ILE A 10 -8.72 4.49 -3.29
CA ILE A 10 -7.82 4.85 -4.39
C ILE A 10 -6.36 4.54 -4.07
N CYS A 11 -5.54 4.37 -5.11
CA CYS A 11 -4.09 4.31 -4.97
C CYS A 11 -3.34 5.07 -6.07
N ALA A 12 -2.20 5.65 -5.73
CA ALA A 12 -1.34 6.35 -6.70
C ALA A 12 0.13 6.35 -6.25
N ILE A 13 1.05 6.50 -7.21
CA ILE A 13 2.45 6.81 -6.91
C ILE A 13 2.52 8.27 -6.46
N ALA A 14 2.97 8.50 -5.24
CA ALA A 14 3.06 9.80 -4.59
C ALA A 14 4.41 10.50 -4.82
N THR A 15 5.43 9.78 -5.27
CA THR A 15 6.75 10.31 -5.63
C THR A 15 6.85 10.63 -7.13
N PRO A 16 7.74 11.56 -7.55
CA PRO A 16 8.00 11.81 -8.96
C PRO A 16 8.39 10.53 -9.73
N PRO A 17 8.06 10.43 -11.04
CA PRO A 17 8.49 9.31 -11.86
C PRO A 17 10.00 9.35 -12.09
N GLY A 18 10.62 8.18 -12.18
CA GLY A 18 12.05 8.03 -12.45
C GLY A 18 12.70 6.97 -11.57
N GLU A 19 14.02 7.05 -11.45
CA GLU A 19 14.81 6.25 -10.52
C GLU A 19 15.18 7.08 -9.29
N GLY A 20 15.05 6.48 -8.12
CA GLY A 20 15.45 7.06 -6.84
C GLY A 20 15.73 5.97 -5.81
N GLY A 21 16.15 6.37 -4.60
CA GLY A 21 16.31 5.42 -3.50
C GLY A 21 14.98 4.81 -3.06
N ILE A 22 13.90 5.59 -3.10
CA ILE A 22 12.57 5.21 -2.61
C ILE A 22 11.51 5.70 -3.59
N ALA A 23 10.45 4.90 -3.77
CA ALA A 23 9.18 5.33 -4.33
C ALA A 23 8.07 5.11 -3.31
N VAL A 24 7.09 6.01 -3.26
CA VAL A 24 5.96 5.90 -2.32
C VAL A 24 4.68 5.67 -3.10
N ILE A 25 3.95 4.62 -2.76
CA ILE A 25 2.58 4.37 -3.23
C ILE A 25 1.64 4.67 -2.08
N ARG A 26 0.66 5.53 -2.29
CA ARG A 26 -0.37 5.86 -1.29
C ARG A 26 -1.66 5.16 -1.64
N ILE A 27 -2.32 4.57 -0.64
CA ILE A 27 -3.68 4.03 -0.70
C ILE A 27 -4.53 4.85 0.27
N SER A 28 -5.68 5.37 -0.17
CA SER A 28 -6.60 6.18 0.66
C SER A 28 -8.03 5.65 0.52
N GLY A 29 -8.71 5.45 1.65
CA GLY A 29 -10.11 5.02 1.69
C GLY A 29 -10.35 3.84 2.63
N GLN A 30 -11.63 3.44 2.76
CA GLN A 30 -12.09 2.45 3.74
C GLN A 30 -11.44 1.06 3.62
N ASP A 31 -10.96 0.69 2.43
CA ASP A 31 -10.36 -0.63 2.18
C ASP A 31 -8.84 -0.64 2.31
N SER A 32 -8.21 0.48 2.69
CA SER A 32 -6.75 0.62 2.77
C SER A 32 -6.11 -0.46 3.67
N PHE A 33 -6.68 -0.69 4.85
CA PHE A 33 -6.23 -1.73 5.77
C PHE A 33 -6.51 -3.15 5.25
N ASN A 34 -7.65 -3.35 4.60
CA ASN A 34 -8.03 -4.67 4.07
C ASN A 34 -7.09 -5.08 2.93
N VAL A 35 -6.84 -4.18 1.97
CA VAL A 35 -6.00 -4.50 0.82
C VAL A 35 -4.54 -4.71 1.21
N ILE A 36 -3.99 -3.90 2.12
CA ILE A 36 -2.58 -4.07 2.52
C ILE A 36 -2.37 -5.42 3.20
N ASN A 37 -3.31 -5.86 4.05
CA ASN A 37 -3.24 -7.15 4.73
C ASN A 37 -3.31 -8.36 3.80
N LYS A 38 -3.74 -8.20 2.54
CA LYS A 38 -3.73 -9.29 1.54
C LYS A 38 -2.36 -9.49 0.90
N ILE A 39 -1.52 -8.46 0.88
CA ILE A 39 -0.28 -8.43 0.09
C ILE A 39 0.97 -8.24 0.95
N PHE A 40 0.85 -7.67 2.14
CA PHE A 40 1.97 -7.36 3.03
C PHE A 40 2.14 -8.42 4.11
N PHE A 41 3.39 -8.80 4.36
CA PHE A 41 3.79 -9.77 5.38
C PHE A 41 5.02 -9.27 6.13
N ARG A 42 5.06 -9.43 7.46
CA ARG A 42 6.22 -9.04 8.27
C ARG A 42 7.45 -9.94 8.11
N ASN A 43 7.27 -11.09 7.48
CA ASN A 43 8.35 -12.04 7.20
C ASN A 43 8.41 -12.36 5.71
N ASN A 44 9.58 -12.79 5.25
CA ASN A 44 9.84 -13.18 3.87
C ASN A 44 9.30 -14.58 3.50
N LYS A 45 8.51 -15.21 4.39
CA LYS A 45 7.95 -16.56 4.19
C LYS A 45 6.43 -16.56 4.02
N ARG A 46 5.81 -15.38 3.93
CA ARG A 46 4.37 -15.22 3.76
C ARG A 46 3.56 -15.95 4.85
N ILE A 47 4.11 -15.99 6.06
CA ILE A 47 3.42 -16.55 7.24
C ILE A 47 2.65 -15.41 7.89
N ASP A 48 1.34 -15.60 8.09
CA ASP A 48 0.47 -14.68 8.83
C ASP A 48 1.06 -14.43 10.21
N SER A 49 1.71 -13.28 10.36
CA SER A 49 2.49 -12.94 11.56
C SER A 49 1.99 -11.69 12.26
N HIS A 50 1.22 -10.83 11.57
CA HIS A 50 0.47 -9.73 12.15
C HIS A 50 -0.33 -9.03 11.03
N SER A 51 -1.59 -8.67 11.28
CA SER A 51 -2.32 -7.77 10.40
C SER A 51 -2.00 -6.30 10.76
N ILE A 52 -1.77 -5.47 9.75
CA ILE A 52 -1.75 -4.01 9.89
C ILE A 52 -3.16 -3.57 10.29
N SER A 53 -3.25 -2.77 11.35
CA SER A 53 -4.53 -2.30 11.86
C SER A 53 -4.49 -0.82 12.21
N SER A 54 -5.64 -0.30 12.62
CA SER A 54 -5.76 1.09 13.06
C SER A 54 -4.94 1.40 14.32
N ASP A 55 -4.55 0.38 15.10
CA ASP A 55 -3.71 0.52 16.30
C ASP A 55 -2.22 0.73 15.94
N ASP A 56 -1.90 0.61 14.65
CA ASP A 56 -0.59 0.92 14.09
C ASP A 56 -0.49 2.36 13.56
N ALA A 57 -1.52 3.19 13.77
CA ALA A 57 -1.51 4.59 13.37
C ALA A 57 -0.22 5.30 13.82
N ASN A 58 0.37 6.05 12.89
CA ASN A 58 1.64 6.79 13.03
C ASN A 58 2.87 5.92 13.29
N LYS A 59 2.81 4.61 13.01
CA LYS A 59 3.98 3.73 13.00
C LYS A 59 4.46 3.49 11.57
N ILE A 60 5.76 3.21 11.47
CA ILE A 60 6.39 2.66 10.27
C ILE A 60 6.69 1.19 10.52
N ILE A 61 6.25 0.31 9.63
CA ILE A 61 6.34 -1.14 9.79
C ILE A 61 7.10 -1.71 8.61
N TYR A 62 8.20 -2.39 8.93
CA TYR A 62 9.02 -3.10 7.95
C TYR A 62 8.41 -4.46 7.58
N GLY A 63 8.51 -4.84 6.31
CA GLY A 63 8.15 -6.16 5.84
C GLY A 63 8.26 -6.30 4.32
N PHE A 64 7.38 -7.12 3.74
CA PHE A 64 7.52 -7.60 2.37
C PHE A 64 6.17 -7.60 1.66
N ILE A 65 6.15 -7.22 0.38
CA ILE A 65 4.97 -7.32 -0.47
C ILE A 65 5.09 -8.51 -1.40
N PHE A 66 4.01 -9.29 -1.50
CA PHE A 66 3.91 -10.46 -2.37
C PHE A 66 2.75 -10.33 -3.37
N ASP A 67 2.97 -10.81 -4.60
CA ASP A 67 1.89 -11.21 -5.53
C ASP A 67 1.81 -12.74 -5.49
N ASN A 68 0.83 -13.27 -4.74
CA ASN A 68 0.75 -14.71 -4.41
C ASN A 68 2.05 -15.20 -3.74
N GLU A 69 2.76 -16.17 -4.33
CA GLU A 69 4.03 -16.68 -3.78
C GLU A 69 5.26 -15.88 -4.23
N ILE A 70 5.07 -14.87 -5.09
CA ILE A 70 6.18 -14.12 -5.67
C ILE A 70 6.44 -12.87 -4.84
N LEU A 71 7.62 -12.81 -4.21
CA LEU A 71 8.12 -11.60 -3.57
C LEU A 71 8.24 -10.49 -4.63
N ILE A 72 7.59 -9.35 -4.37
CA ILE A 72 7.74 -8.15 -5.19
C ILE A 72 8.88 -7.32 -4.65
N ASP A 73 8.82 -6.95 -3.37
CA ASP A 73 9.80 -6.08 -2.75
C ASP A 73 9.76 -6.16 -1.22
N GLU A 74 10.85 -5.73 -0.61
CA GLU A 74 10.97 -5.37 0.80
C GLU A 74 10.60 -3.89 0.97
N VAL A 75 9.71 -3.57 1.91
CA VAL A 75 9.06 -2.26 2.00
C VAL A 75 8.92 -1.77 3.44
N LEU A 76 8.68 -0.46 3.56
CA LEU A 76 8.18 0.16 4.78
C LEU A 76 6.73 0.59 4.57
N ILE A 77 5.87 0.24 5.52
CA ILE A 77 4.47 0.63 5.57
C ILE A 77 4.29 1.75 6.60
N SER A 78 3.87 2.93 6.17
CA SER A 78 3.41 3.99 7.07
C SER A 78 1.89 3.94 7.17
N VAL A 79 1.38 3.97 8.41
CA VAL A 79 -0.05 3.82 8.69
C VAL A 79 -0.62 5.12 9.21
N PHE A 80 -1.72 5.60 8.61
CA PHE A 80 -2.47 6.75 9.12
C PHE A 80 -3.94 6.39 9.24
N LYS A 81 -4.54 6.73 10.38
CA LYS A 81 -5.95 6.44 10.68
C LYS A 81 -6.76 7.73 10.58
N SER A 82 -7.94 7.63 9.96
CA SER A 82 -8.93 8.71 9.96
C SER A 82 -9.27 9.17 11.39
N PRO A 83 -9.48 10.48 11.62
CA PRO A 83 -9.39 11.59 10.67
C PRO A 83 -7.98 12.19 10.54
N ASN A 84 -6.99 11.63 11.22
CA ASN A 84 -5.65 12.21 11.35
C ASN A 84 -4.72 11.73 10.22
N SER A 85 -5.09 12.07 8.98
CA SER A 85 -4.34 11.73 7.78
C SER A 85 -4.42 12.87 6.75
N PHE A 86 -3.63 12.79 5.68
CA PHE A 86 -3.57 13.83 4.65
C PHE A 86 -4.91 14.06 3.93
N THR A 87 -5.69 13.00 3.72
CA THR A 87 -7.01 13.06 3.05
C THR A 87 -8.17 13.10 4.03
N GLY A 88 -7.91 12.87 5.33
CA GLY A 88 -8.94 12.66 6.34
C GLY A 88 -9.50 11.23 6.39
N GLU A 89 -9.07 10.35 5.48
CA GLU A 89 -9.46 8.93 5.43
C GLU A 89 -8.38 8.02 6.05
N ASP A 90 -8.64 6.72 6.11
CA ASP A 90 -7.59 5.75 6.39
C ASP A 90 -6.60 5.71 5.22
N ILE A 91 -5.30 5.81 5.52
CA ILE A 91 -4.22 5.82 4.54
C ILE A 91 -3.18 4.76 4.90
N ILE A 92 -2.75 4.04 3.87
CA ILE A 92 -1.53 3.23 3.88
C ILE A 92 -0.56 3.81 2.86
N GLU A 93 0.68 4.09 3.29
CA GLU A 93 1.76 4.43 2.37
C GLU A 93 2.78 3.29 2.33
N ILE A 94 3.08 2.82 1.12
CA ILE A 94 4.07 1.79 0.82
C ILE A 94 5.30 2.50 0.30
N SER A 95 6.37 2.53 1.09
CA SER A 95 7.69 2.98 0.64
C SER A 95 8.48 1.75 0.17
N CYS A 96 8.68 1.64 -1.15
CA CYS A 96 9.42 0.57 -1.80
C CYS A 96 10.74 1.10 -2.37
N HIS A 97 11.59 0.21 -2.90
CA HIS A 97 12.76 0.64 -3.66
C HIS A 97 12.34 1.53 -4.84
N GLY A 98 13.06 2.63 -5.05
CA GLY A 98 12.67 3.70 -5.99
C GLY A 98 12.84 3.39 -7.48
N GLY A 99 12.73 2.13 -7.87
CA GLY A 99 12.66 1.75 -9.28
C GLY A 99 11.25 1.87 -9.82
N PHE A 100 11.07 2.58 -10.94
CA PHE A 100 9.78 2.71 -11.64
C PHE A 100 9.09 1.35 -11.85
N PHE A 101 9.85 0.31 -12.16
CA PHE A 101 9.33 -1.04 -12.34
C PHE A 101 8.63 -1.60 -11.09
N ILE A 102 9.24 -1.46 -9.92
CA ILE A 102 8.69 -2.00 -8.66
C ILE A 102 7.41 -1.26 -8.27
N ALA A 103 7.43 0.08 -8.33
CA ALA A 103 6.26 0.87 -7.99
C ALA A 103 5.06 0.55 -8.90
N ASN A 104 5.28 0.40 -10.21
CA ASN A 104 4.22 -0.02 -11.14
C ASN A 104 3.72 -1.44 -10.89
N LYS A 105 4.59 -2.37 -10.48
CA LYS A 105 4.19 -3.73 -10.12
C LYS A 105 3.25 -3.73 -8.91
N ILE A 106 3.54 -2.90 -7.91
CA ILE A 106 2.68 -2.72 -6.72
C ILE A 106 1.34 -2.07 -7.10
N ILE A 107 1.34 -0.98 -7.88
CA ILE A 107 0.09 -0.35 -8.39
C ILE A 107 -0.77 -1.34 -9.18
N THR A 108 -0.15 -2.13 -10.06
CA THR A 108 -0.86 -3.14 -10.85
C THR A 108 -1.47 -4.22 -9.95
N LEU A 109 -0.76 -4.64 -8.90
CA LEU A 109 -1.26 -5.59 -7.91
C LEU A 109 -2.47 -5.01 -7.15
N LEU A 110 -2.41 -3.75 -6.72
CA LEU A 110 -3.52 -3.08 -6.04
C LEU A 110 -4.75 -2.98 -6.94
N ASN A 111 -4.56 -2.66 -8.23
CA ASN A 111 -5.64 -2.64 -9.21
C ASN A 111 -6.27 -4.02 -9.44
N LYS A 112 -5.48 -5.11 -9.48
CA LYS A 112 -6.01 -6.49 -9.50
C LYS A 112 -6.89 -6.80 -8.28
N LEU A 113 -6.65 -6.13 -7.15
CA LEU A 113 -7.42 -6.24 -5.92
C LEU A 113 -8.60 -5.25 -5.84
N ASN A 114 -8.97 -4.65 -6.98
CA ASN A 114 -10.05 -3.68 -7.13
C ASN A 114 -9.84 -2.34 -6.42
N ILE A 115 -8.58 -1.96 -6.15
CA ILE A 115 -8.27 -0.59 -5.73
C ILE A 115 -8.11 0.28 -6.97
N ARG A 116 -8.86 1.37 -7.03
CA ARG A 116 -8.86 2.25 -8.20
C ARG A 116 -7.55 3.04 -8.27
N ILE A 117 -6.95 3.12 -9.46
CA ILE A 117 -5.83 4.02 -9.75
C ILE A 117 -6.37 5.44 -10.01
#